data_AF-A0A969Q3K1-F1
#
_entry.id   AF-A0A969Q3K1-F1
#
_cell.length_a   1.000
_cell.length_b   1.000
_cell.length_c   1.000
_cell.angle_alpha   90.00
_cell.angle_beta   90.00
_cell.angle_gamma   90.00
#
_symmetry.space_group_name_H-M   'P 1'
#
loop_
_entity.id
_entity.type
_entity.pdbx_description
1 polymer ?
#
loop_
_entity_poly.entity_id
_entity_poly.type
_entity_poly.pdbx_seq_one_letter_code
_entity_poly.pdbx_strand_id
1 'polypeptide(L)'
;LSAKKPAGRVIVALILGLVVLAGFYVFGFQIGQSGWIISIGLLGGFGTLRLVAALTPALTTQPTKSDAAMDIAPMWTILIALYKEADSVPSLLSALNGLEWRKDRLDIIFACERDDAETLSVLTALRTHYNFRIVRVPAGGPRTKPQ
;
A
#
# COMPACT_ATOMS: atom_id res chain seq x y z
N LEU A 1 53.15 -21.78 -55.07
CA LEU A 1 52.82 -21.72 -53.63
C LEU A 1 53.06 -20.31 -53.13
N SER A 2 52.07 -19.42 -53.25
CA SER A 2 52.21 -17.98 -52.98
C SER A 2 51.74 -17.66 -51.57
N ALA A 3 52.69 -17.47 -50.65
CA ALA A 3 52.47 -17.04 -49.28
C ALA A 3 52.03 -15.56 -49.24
N LYS A 4 50.75 -15.30 -49.53
CA LYS A 4 50.18 -13.94 -49.50
C LYS A 4 49.61 -13.62 -48.11
N LYS A 5 50.50 -13.08 -47.27
CA LYS A 5 50.31 -12.11 -46.16
C LYS A 5 49.25 -12.39 -45.07
N PRO A 6 49.65 -12.77 -43.83
CA PRO A 6 48.75 -12.88 -42.67
C PRO A 6 48.16 -11.54 -42.22
N ALA A 7 48.79 -10.42 -42.61
CA ALA A 7 48.34 -9.06 -42.28
C ALA A 7 46.92 -8.75 -42.76
N GLY A 8 46.50 -9.27 -43.92
CA GLY A 8 45.15 -9.04 -44.44
C GLY A 8 44.06 -9.69 -43.59
N ARG A 9 44.32 -10.90 -43.05
CA ARG A 9 43.37 -11.61 -42.18
C ARG A 9 43.25 -10.94 -40.81
N VAL A 10 44.34 -10.41 -40.27
CA VAL A 10 44.36 -9.66 -39.01
C VAL A 10 43.57 -8.35 -39.13
N ILE A 11 43.76 -7.60 -40.23
CA ILE A 11 43.02 -6.36 -40.47
C ILE A 11 41.52 -6.64 -40.58
N VAL A 12 41.12 -7.68 -41.32
CA VAL A 12 39.71 -8.08 -41.44
C VAL A 12 39.13 -8.49 -40.08
N ALA A 13 39.87 -9.25 -39.27
CA ALA A 13 39.41 -9.65 -37.93
C ALA A 13 39.25 -8.46 -36.98
N LEU A 14 40.16 -7.47 -37.05
CA LEU A 14 40.07 -6.24 -36.25
C LEU A 14 38.87 -5.38 -36.67
N ILE A 15 38.62 -5.24 -37.98
CA ILE A 15 37.45 -4.53 -38.49
C ILE A 15 36.17 -5.24 -38.03
N LEU A 16 36.11 -6.56 -38.14
CA LEU A 16 34.96 -7.35 -37.70
C LEU A 16 34.71 -7.21 -36.20
N GLY A 17 35.78 -7.27 -35.39
CA GLY A 17 35.70 -7.06 -33.94
C GLY A 17 35.22 -5.67 -33.58
N LEU A 18 35.68 -4.64 -34.28
CA LEU A 18 35.25 -3.25 -34.05
C LEU A 18 33.78 -3.03 -34.44
N VAL A 19 33.32 -3.66 -35.51
CA VAL A 19 31.90 -3.65 -35.91
C VAL A 19 31.02 -4.32 -34.85
N VAL A 20 31.44 -5.47 -34.32
CA VAL A 20 30.72 -6.17 -33.24
C VAL A 20 30.68 -5.33 -31.96
N LEU A 21 31.80 -4.71 -31.58
CA LEU A 21 31.89 -3.84 -30.40
C LEU A 21 30.99 -2.59 -30.55
N ALA A 22 31.01 -1.96 -31.72
CA ALA A 22 30.15 -0.82 -32.02
C ALA A 22 28.67 -1.22 -31.99
N GLY A 23 28.32 -2.40 -32.52
CA GLY A 23 26.98 -2.96 -32.43
C GLY A 23 26.52 -3.14 -30.97
N PHE A 24 27.40 -3.68 -30.12
CA PHE A 24 27.11 -3.86 -28.69
C PHE A 24 26.92 -2.52 -27.96
N TYR A 25 27.74 -1.51 -28.29
CA TYR A 25 27.63 -0.17 -27.72
C TYR A 25 26.31 0.52 -28.11
N VAL A 26 25.95 0.49 -29.40
CA VAL A 26 24.68 1.05 -29.90
C VAL A 26 23.49 0.33 -29.28
N PHE A 27 23.55 -1.00 -29.17
CA PHE A 27 22.47 -1.79 -28.59
C PHE A 27 22.27 -1.49 -27.10
N GLY A 28 23.36 -1.42 -26.31
CA GLY A 28 23.29 -1.06 -24.90
C GLY A 28 22.75 0.36 -24.68
N PHE A 29 23.16 1.31 -25.53
CA PHE A 29 22.67 2.69 -25.49
C PHE A 29 21.16 2.78 -25.78
N GLN A 30 20.66 2.04 -26.77
CA GLN A 30 19.23 2.00 -27.11
C GLN A 30 18.38 1.39 -26.00
N ILE A 31 18.83 0.30 -25.36
CA ILE A 31 18.15 -0.27 -24.20
C ILE A 31 18.09 0.76 -23.07
N GLY A 32 19.20 1.45 -22.80
CA GLY A 32 19.26 2.53 -21.81
C GLY A 32 18.20 3.60 -22.08
N GLN A 33 18.15 4.15 -23.30
CA GLN A 33 17.18 5.19 -23.67
C GLN A 33 15.73 4.75 -23.51
N SER A 34 15.40 3.50 -23.85
CA SER A 34 14.05 2.97 -23.71
C SER A 34 13.57 2.95 -22.24
N GLY A 35 14.46 2.66 -21.29
CA GLY A 35 14.15 2.69 -19.86
C GLY A 35 13.84 4.09 -19.34
N TRP A 36 14.54 5.11 -19.82
CA TRP A 36 14.27 6.52 -19.48
C TRP A 36 12.90 6.98 -19.98
N ILE A 37 12.54 6.63 -21.22
CA ILE A 37 11.24 6.98 -21.81
C ILE A 37 10.09 6.36 -21.01
N ILE A 38 10.20 5.07 -20.66
CA ILE A 38 9.19 4.37 -19.85
C ILE A 38 9.07 5.02 -18.47
N SER A 39 10.20 5.34 -17.83
CA SER A 39 10.21 5.96 -16.49
C SER A 39 9.55 7.34 -16.49
N ILE A 40 9.86 8.19 -17.48
CA ILE A 40 9.24 9.51 -17.64
C ILE A 40 7.74 9.38 -17.95
N GLY A 41 7.36 8.44 -18.82
CA GLY A 41 5.96 8.18 -19.15
C GLY A 41 5.16 7.73 -17.94
N LEU A 42 5.71 6.82 -17.12
CA LEU A 42 5.08 6.38 -15.87
C LEU A 42 4.96 7.54 -14.88
N LEU A 43 6.05 8.27 -14.63
CA LEU A 43 6.04 9.39 -13.67
C LEU A 43 5.05 10.49 -14.09
N GLY A 44 5.05 10.84 -15.37
CA GLY A 44 4.10 11.78 -15.96
C GLY A 44 2.66 11.29 -15.87
N GLY A 45 2.40 10.03 -16.21
CA GLY A 45 1.07 9.42 -16.14
C GLY A 45 0.51 9.36 -14.71
N PHE A 46 1.33 8.99 -13.72
CA PHE A 46 0.93 9.02 -12.32
C PHE A 46 0.69 10.45 -11.82
N GLY A 47 1.52 11.40 -12.24
CA GLY A 47 1.36 12.82 -11.91
C GLY A 47 0.08 13.41 -12.48
N THR A 48 -0.24 13.13 -13.75
CA THR A 48 -1.49 13.59 -14.39
C THR A 48 -2.70 12.93 -13.78
N LEU A 49 -2.66 11.61 -13.49
CA LEU A 49 -3.75 10.92 -12.80
C LEU A 49 -4.03 11.53 -11.42
N ARG A 50 -2.97 11.81 -10.63
CA ARG A 50 -3.08 12.47 -9.33
C ARG A 50 -3.64 13.89 -9.45
N LEU A 51 -3.18 14.66 -10.43
CA LEU A 51 -3.65 16.02 -10.67
C LEU A 51 -5.13 16.01 -11.08
N VAL A 52 -5.52 15.14 -12.00
CA VAL A 52 -6.92 14.97 -12.41
C VAL A 52 -7.76 14.55 -11.21
N ALA A 53 -7.32 13.56 -10.41
CA ALA A 53 -8.04 13.14 -9.21
C ALA A 53 -8.20 14.25 -8.16
N ALA A 54 -7.20 15.13 -8.02
CA ALA A 54 -7.26 16.28 -7.12
C ALA A 54 -8.19 17.40 -7.64
N LEU A 55 -8.33 17.54 -8.96
CA LEU A 55 -9.17 18.55 -9.60
C LEU A 55 -10.59 18.05 -9.89
N THR A 56 -10.81 16.74 -9.96
CA THR A 56 -12.14 16.17 -10.04
C THR A 56 -12.78 16.25 -8.66
N PRO A 57 -13.90 16.97 -8.50
CA PRO A 57 -14.66 16.89 -7.26
C PRO A 57 -15.06 15.43 -7.08
N ALA A 58 -14.79 14.87 -5.91
CA ALA A 58 -15.30 13.57 -5.56
C ALA A 58 -16.81 13.62 -5.79
N LEU A 59 -17.32 12.75 -6.67
CA LEU A 59 -18.73 12.39 -6.65
C LEU A 59 -18.94 11.66 -5.34
N THR A 60 -19.04 12.41 -4.25
CA THR A 60 -19.55 11.92 -3.00
C THR A 60 -21.00 11.62 -3.30
N THR A 61 -21.25 10.42 -3.79
CA THR A 61 -22.52 9.76 -3.59
C THR A 61 -22.55 9.57 -2.08
N GLN A 62 -22.98 10.63 -1.37
CA GLN A 62 -23.48 10.43 -0.03
C GLN A 62 -24.58 9.40 -0.21
N PRO A 63 -24.49 8.21 0.39
CA PRO A 63 -25.64 7.34 0.44
C PRO A 63 -26.77 8.22 0.94
N THR A 64 -27.81 8.41 0.12
CA THR A 64 -28.97 9.20 0.51
C THR A 64 -29.43 8.58 1.81
N LYS A 65 -29.32 9.34 2.89
CA LYS A 65 -29.70 8.96 4.24
C LYS A 65 -31.20 8.63 4.19
N SER A 66 -31.50 7.38 3.86
CA SER A 66 -32.87 6.91 3.86
C SER A 66 -33.22 6.77 5.33
N ASP A 67 -33.95 7.76 5.85
CA ASP A 67 -34.44 7.73 7.22
C ASP A 67 -35.26 6.45 7.50
N ALA A 68 -35.85 5.84 6.46
CA ALA A 68 -36.53 4.56 6.52
C ALA A 68 -35.60 3.36 6.80
N ALA A 69 -34.32 3.40 6.41
CA ALA A 69 -33.37 2.31 6.68
C ALA A 69 -32.82 2.34 8.11
N MET A 70 -32.83 3.51 8.77
CA MET A 70 -32.34 3.65 10.16
C MET A 70 -33.25 2.98 11.20
N ASP A 71 -34.54 2.86 10.89
CA ASP A 71 -35.53 2.27 11.80
C ASP A 71 -35.37 0.74 11.92
N ILE A 72 -34.77 0.11 10.90
CA ILE A 72 -34.54 -1.35 10.80
C ILE A 72 -33.03 -1.68 10.85
N ALA A 73 -32.19 -0.77 11.35
CA ALA A 73 -30.75 -1.00 11.41
C ALA A 73 -30.43 -2.30 12.20
N PRO A 74 -29.75 -3.31 11.62
CA PRO A 74 -29.37 -4.51 12.34
C PRO A 74 -28.44 -4.20 13.53
N MET A 75 -28.34 -5.10 14.49
CA MET A 75 -27.28 -5.03 15.49
C MET A 75 -25.99 -5.59 14.89
N TRP A 76 -24.91 -4.81 14.95
CA TRP A 76 -23.60 -5.21 14.46
C TRP A 76 -22.59 -5.23 15.60
N THR A 77 -21.66 -6.17 15.53
CA THR A 77 -20.51 -6.24 16.43
C THR A 77 -19.23 -6.13 15.62
N ILE A 78 -18.40 -5.14 15.96
CA ILE A 78 -17.07 -4.97 15.37
C ILE A 78 -16.06 -5.53 16.37
N LEU A 79 -15.40 -6.62 15.98
CA LEU A 79 -14.28 -7.18 16.72
C LEU A 79 -12.97 -6.69 16.11
N ILE A 80 -12.15 -6.04 16.93
CA ILE A 80 -10.88 -5.45 16.53
C ILE A 80 -9.78 -6.11 17.35
N ALA A 81 -8.93 -6.89 16.69
CA ALA A 81 -7.73 -7.44 17.32
C ALA A 81 -6.59 -6.42 17.19
N LEU A 82 -5.99 -6.02 18.30
CA LEU A 82 -4.83 -5.12 18.34
C LEU A 82 -3.68 -5.78 19.09
N TYR A 83 -2.46 -5.63 18.56
CA TYR A 83 -1.23 -6.07 19.21
C TYR A 83 -0.08 -5.12 18.88
N LYS A 84 0.44 -4.44 19.91
CA LYS A 84 1.48 -3.41 19.81
C LYS A 84 1.12 -2.27 18.85
N GLU A 85 -0.13 -1.82 18.91
CA GLU A 85 -0.68 -0.77 18.04
C GLU A 85 -1.22 0.44 18.83
N ALA A 86 -0.61 0.74 19.99
CA ALA A 86 -1.03 1.81 20.88
C ALA A 86 -1.20 3.16 20.16
N ASP A 87 -0.26 3.51 19.27
CA ASP A 87 -0.29 4.74 18.48
C ASP A 87 -1.47 4.83 17.50
N SER A 88 -2.01 3.68 17.06
CA SER A 88 -3.14 3.63 16.12
C SER A 88 -4.49 3.79 16.81
N VAL A 89 -4.56 3.52 18.12
CA VAL A 89 -5.81 3.53 18.91
C VAL A 89 -6.57 4.87 18.81
N PRO A 90 -5.95 6.05 18.97
CA PRO A 90 -6.68 7.31 18.93
C PRO A 90 -7.30 7.59 17.55
N SER A 91 -6.54 7.33 16.48
CA SER A 91 -7.03 7.51 15.10
C SER A 91 -8.17 6.54 14.78
N LEU A 92 -8.03 5.28 15.20
CA LEU A 92 -9.05 4.25 15.02
C LEU A 92 -10.36 4.59 15.75
N LEU A 93 -10.28 5.03 17.01
CA LEU A 93 -11.47 5.43 17.76
C LEU A 93 -12.15 6.66 17.15
N SER A 94 -11.38 7.63 16.63
CA SER A 94 -11.92 8.77 15.89
C SER A 94 -12.70 8.31 14.65
N ALA A 95 -12.14 7.39 13.87
CA ALA A 95 -12.79 6.82 12.69
C ALA A 95 -14.07 6.03 13.03
N LEU A 96 -14.03 5.19 14.08
CA LEU A 96 -15.20 4.44 14.56
C LEU A 96 -16.30 5.36 15.09
N ASN A 97 -15.94 6.48 15.71
CA ASN A 97 -16.90 7.47 16.13
C ASN A 97 -17.54 8.21 14.95
N GLY A 98 -16.79 8.42 13.87
CA GLY A 98 -17.28 8.98 12.61
C GLY A 98 -18.20 8.04 11.81
N LEU A 99 -18.34 6.77 12.20
CA LEU A 99 -19.24 5.85 11.51
C LEU A 99 -20.69 6.32 11.61
N GLU A 100 -21.32 6.50 10.46
CA GLU A 100 -22.74 6.83 10.27
C GLU A 100 -23.63 5.61 10.58
N TRP A 101 -23.62 5.19 11.84
CA TRP A 101 -24.44 4.10 12.37
C TRP A 101 -25.02 4.46 13.73
N ARG A 102 -26.16 3.86 14.05
CA ARG A 102 -26.82 3.95 15.36
C ARG A 102 -25.90 3.39 16.46
N LYS A 103 -25.41 4.26 17.35
CA LYS A 103 -24.46 3.88 18.41
C LYS A 103 -25.05 2.85 19.39
N ASP A 104 -26.36 2.81 19.56
CA ASP A 104 -27.09 1.82 20.36
C ASP A 104 -27.17 0.43 19.70
N ARG A 105 -26.90 0.34 18.39
CA ARG A 105 -26.92 -0.91 17.61
C ARG A 105 -25.53 -1.32 17.10
N LEU A 106 -24.48 -0.74 17.69
CA LEU A 106 -23.10 -1.07 17.40
C LEU A 106 -22.38 -1.47 18.69
N ASP A 107 -21.95 -2.73 18.77
CA ASP A 107 -21.05 -3.20 19.83
C ASP A 107 -19.61 -3.23 19.32
N ILE A 108 -18.69 -2.59 20.03
CA ILE A 108 -17.28 -2.51 19.65
C ILE A 108 -16.47 -3.27 20.69
N ILE A 109 -15.71 -4.26 20.24
CA ILE A 109 -14.91 -5.14 21.10
C ILE A 109 -13.45 -5.09 20.64
N PHE A 110 -12.56 -4.66 21.51
CA PHE A 110 -11.11 -4.75 21.32
C PHE A 110 -10.58 -6.03 21.96
N ALA A 111 -10.03 -6.93 21.16
CA ALA A 111 -9.31 -8.10 21.62
C ALA A 111 -7.81 -7.78 21.65
N CYS A 112 -7.24 -7.71 22.86
CA CYS A 112 -5.82 -7.41 23.07
C CYS A 112 -5.17 -8.51 23.89
N GLU A 113 -3.93 -8.88 23.54
CA GLU A 113 -3.18 -9.86 24.33
C GLU A 113 -2.87 -9.31 25.74
N ARG A 114 -2.80 -10.21 26.72
CA ARG A 114 -2.50 -9.84 28.12
C ARG A 114 -1.12 -9.21 28.31
N ASP A 115 -0.17 -9.48 27.42
CA ASP A 115 1.20 -8.93 27.45
C ASP A 115 1.32 -7.56 26.74
N ASP A 116 0.27 -7.09 26.06
CA ASP A 116 0.25 -5.78 25.39
C ASP A 116 -0.22 -4.66 26.33
N ALA A 117 0.60 -4.37 27.34
CA ALA A 117 0.32 -3.34 28.33
C ALA A 117 0.20 -1.94 27.72
N GLU A 118 0.95 -1.67 26.65
CA GLU A 118 0.99 -0.37 25.97
C GLU A 118 -0.37 -0.06 25.34
N THR A 119 -0.87 -0.93 24.46
CA THR A 119 -2.18 -0.73 23.82
C THR A 119 -3.32 -0.75 24.83
N LEU A 120 -3.26 -1.65 25.82
CA LEU A 120 -4.27 -1.72 26.88
C LEU A 120 -4.36 -0.43 27.71
N SER A 121 -3.23 0.23 27.96
CA SER A 121 -3.19 1.47 28.73
C SER A 121 -3.90 2.61 28.01
N VAL A 122 -3.66 2.76 26.70
CA VAL A 122 -4.29 3.78 25.85
C VAL A 122 -5.79 3.53 25.72
N LEU A 123 -6.19 2.28 25.45
CA LEU A 123 -7.61 1.90 25.42
C LEU A 123 -8.30 2.16 26.76
N THR A 124 -7.64 1.87 27.88
CA THR A 124 -8.23 2.11 29.21
C THR A 124 -8.43 3.60 29.46
N ALA A 125 -7.47 4.44 29.08
CA ALA A 125 -7.57 5.90 29.23
C ALA A 125 -8.70 6.50 28.38
N LEU A 126 -8.95 5.98 27.18
CA LEU A 126 -9.97 6.50 26.25
C LEU A 126 -11.37 5.91 26.46
N ARG A 127 -11.51 4.93 27.35
CA ARG A 127 -12.79 4.26 27.63
C ARG A 127 -13.87 5.20 28.20
N THR A 128 -13.48 6.32 28.81
CA THR A 128 -14.41 7.36 29.30
C THR A 128 -15.06 8.15 28.16
N HIS A 129 -14.44 8.20 26.98
CA HIS A 129 -14.88 9.02 25.85
C HIS A 129 -15.64 8.24 24.77
N TYR A 130 -15.50 6.90 24.75
CA TYR A 130 -16.10 6.04 23.73
C TYR A 130 -16.74 4.80 24.34
N ASN A 131 -17.82 4.32 23.74
CA ASN A 131 -18.50 3.10 24.16
C ASN A 131 -17.87 1.87 23.47
N PHE A 132 -17.03 1.13 24.20
CA PHE A 132 -16.46 -0.14 23.74
C PHE A 132 -16.10 -1.06 24.91
N ARG A 133 -15.83 -2.33 24.60
CA ARG A 133 -15.37 -3.33 25.57
C ARG A 133 -13.99 -3.84 25.20
N ILE A 134 -13.19 -4.15 26.21
CA ILE A 134 -11.84 -4.72 26.04
C ILE A 134 -11.88 -6.18 26.51
N VAL A 135 -11.49 -7.09 25.64
CA VAL A 135 -11.32 -8.52 25.93
C VAL A 135 -9.82 -8.80 25.96
N ARG A 136 -9.33 -9.23 27.11
CA ARG A 136 -7.93 -9.62 27.28
C ARG A 136 -7.78 -11.09 26.89
N VAL A 137 -7.15 -11.36 25.76
CA VAL A 137 -6.90 -12.72 25.30
C VAL A 137 -5.57 -13.25 25.87
N PRO A 138 -5.45 -14.56 26.14
CA PRO A 138 -4.16 -15.19 26.40
C PRO A 138 -3.15 -14.86 25.31
N ALA A 139 -1.87 -14.73 25.69
CA ALA A 139 -0.79 -14.66 24.72
C ALA A 139 -0.80 -15.95 23.88
N GLY A 140 -0.93 -15.81 22.57
CA GLY A 140 -1.00 -16.90 21.61
C GLY A 140 0.11 -16.81 20.57
N GLY A 141 0.20 -17.82 19.70
CA GLY A 141 1.01 -17.76 18.47
C GLY A 141 0.19 -18.29 17.29
N PRO A 142 0.61 -18.06 16.03
CA PRO A 142 1.56 -17.04 15.56
C PRO A 142 0.93 -15.63 15.60
N ARG A 143 1.74 -14.62 15.94
CA ARG A 143 1.31 -13.25 16.31
C ARG A 143 1.20 -12.27 15.13
N THR A 144 1.18 -12.78 13.90
CA THR A 144 1.15 -11.95 12.69
C THR A 144 -0.13 -12.18 11.92
N LYS A 145 -0.72 -11.10 11.40
CA LYS A 145 -1.68 -11.16 10.31
C LYS A 145 -1.04 -11.97 9.16
N PRO A 146 -1.67 -13.03 8.64
CA PRO A 146 -1.16 -13.68 7.43
C PRO A 146 -1.15 -12.62 6.30
N GLN A 147 -0.05 -12.56 5.55
CA GLN A 147 -0.01 -11.81 4.29
C GLN A 147 -0.99 -12.39 3.29
#